data_AF-A0A1C7MVH0-F1
#
_entry.id   AF-A0A1C7MVH0-F1
#
_cell.length_a   1.000
_cell.length_b   1.000
_cell.length_c   1.000
_cell.angle_alpha   90.00
_cell.angle_beta   90.00
_cell.angle_gamma   90.00
#
_symmetry.space_group_name_H-M   'P 1'
#
loop_
_entity.id
_entity.type
_entity.pdbx_description
1 polymer ?
#
loop_
_entity_poly.entity_id
_entity_poly.type
_entity_poly.pdbx_seq_one_letter_code
_entity_poly.pdbx_strand_id
1 'polypeptide(L)'
;MTGLPEYRNGGLLVDYGLLTLKLEQAKRGGATQEGQLPAFEGSDPVIVEWRALTVTYLDKIKKEVEKKLGRTLSLAQVLEGGTWTAGREIAAKLRPEDGGPPIVIKSDGTIF
;
A
#
# COMPACT_ATOMS: atom_id res chain seq x y z
N MET A 1 15.15 -10.80 -5.85
CA MET A 1 14.84 -9.75 -4.86
C MET A 1 13.33 -9.67 -4.79
N THR A 2 12.77 -9.69 -3.58
CA THR A 2 11.32 -9.57 -3.33
C THR A 2 11.05 -8.14 -2.86
N GLY A 3 9.97 -7.53 -3.34
CA GLY A 3 9.59 -6.19 -2.90
C GLY A 3 9.15 -6.20 -1.44
N LEU A 4 9.53 -5.18 -0.68
CA LEU A 4 9.09 -5.02 0.70
C LEU A 4 7.60 -4.65 0.72
N PRO A 5 6.74 -5.42 1.42
CA PRO A 5 5.32 -5.10 1.57
C PRO A 5 5.11 -4.02 2.64
N GLU A 6 5.84 -2.92 2.52
CA GLU A 6 5.67 -1.77 3.41
C GLU A 6 4.46 -0.93 2.99
N TYR A 7 3.99 -0.11 3.92
CA TYR A 7 2.69 0.54 3.84
C TYR A 7 2.58 1.59 2.72
N ARG A 8 3.68 2.12 2.15
CA ARG A 8 3.65 3.08 1.04
C ARG A 8 3.42 2.37 -0.29
N ASN A 9 4.13 1.25 -0.53
CA ASN A 9 3.91 0.37 -1.67
C ASN A 9 2.49 -0.21 -1.62
N GLY A 10 2.07 -0.72 -0.46
CA GLY A 10 0.71 -1.25 -0.29
C GLY A 10 -0.35 -0.15 -0.35
N GLY A 11 -0.05 1.02 0.21
CA GLY A 11 -0.93 2.19 0.26
C GLY A 11 -1.27 2.70 -1.12
N LEU A 12 -0.26 2.79 -2.00
CA LEU A 12 -0.43 3.14 -3.39
C LEU A 12 -1.50 2.29 -4.09
N LEU A 13 -1.54 0.98 -3.84
CA LEU A 13 -2.54 0.10 -4.49
C LEU A 13 -3.96 0.44 -4.06
N VAL A 14 -4.16 0.91 -2.83
CA VAL A 14 -5.47 1.28 -2.29
C VAL A 14 -5.83 2.71 -2.66
N ASP A 15 -4.89 3.65 -2.53
CA ASP A 15 -5.11 5.08 -2.82
C ASP A 15 -5.43 5.36 -4.29
N TYR A 16 -4.86 4.59 -5.22
CA TYR A 16 -5.22 4.64 -6.64
C TYR A 16 -6.39 3.73 -7.01
N GLY A 17 -6.99 3.02 -6.05
CA GLY A 17 -8.18 2.19 -6.26
C GLY A 17 -7.94 0.86 -6.98
N LEU A 18 -6.69 0.39 -7.10
CA LEU A 18 -6.40 -0.94 -7.65
C LEU A 18 -6.90 -2.05 -6.70
N LEU A 19 -6.78 -1.82 -5.40
CA LEU A 19 -7.36 -2.63 -4.34
C LEU A 19 -8.34 -1.77 -3.55
N THR A 20 -9.39 -2.41 -3.04
CA THR A 20 -10.36 -1.75 -2.16
C THR A 20 -10.63 -2.63 -0.96
N LEU A 21 -10.54 -2.04 0.24
CA LEU A 21 -10.90 -2.77 1.45
C LEU A 21 -12.40 -3.05 1.45
N LYS A 22 -12.79 -4.29 1.74
CA LYS A 22 -14.20 -4.68 1.84
C LYS A 22 -14.90 -3.82 2.91
N LEU A 23 -16.11 -3.35 2.63
CA LEU A 23 -16.86 -2.47 3.52
C LEU A 23 -16.99 -3.02 4.96
N GLU A 24 -17.27 -4.32 5.10
CA GLU A 24 -17.36 -4.97 6.41
C GLU A 24 -16.04 -4.97 7.18
N GLN A 25 -14.90 -5.04 6.46
CA GLN A 25 -13.58 -4.92 7.09
C GLN A 25 -13.30 -3.47 7.47
N ALA A 26 -13.65 -2.49 6.63
CA ALA A 26 -13.52 -1.07 6.97
C ALA A 26 -14.27 -0.74 8.28
N LYS A 27 -15.52 -1.19 8.40
CA LYS A 27 -16.31 -1.07 9.64
C LYS A 27 -15.64 -1.76 10.83
N ARG A 28 -15.15 -3.01 10.65
CA ARG A 28 -14.42 -3.75 11.70
C ARG A 28 -13.17 -3.02 12.19
N GLY A 29 -12.47 -2.33 11.29
CA GLY A 29 -11.32 -1.50 11.59
C GLY A 29 -11.66 -0.12 12.20
N GLY A 30 -12.95 0.20 12.40
CA GLY A 30 -13.40 1.44 13.01
C GLY A 30 -13.71 2.59 12.03
N ALA A 31 -13.59 2.38 10.71
CA ALA A 31 -13.98 3.36 9.70
C ALA A 31 -15.50 3.27 9.44
N THR A 32 -16.27 3.99 10.24
CA THR A 32 -17.75 4.00 10.20
C THR A 32 -18.33 5.23 9.50
N GLN A 33 -17.51 6.27 9.30
CA GLN A 33 -17.86 7.51 8.65
C GLN A 33 -16.87 7.83 7.54
N GLU A 34 -17.29 8.67 6.60
CA GLU A 34 -16.42 9.15 5.53
C GLU A 34 -15.22 9.91 6.12
N GLY A 35 -14.03 9.68 5.57
CA GLY A 35 -12.77 10.26 6.05
C GLY A 35 -12.12 9.51 7.22
N GLN A 36 -12.78 8.54 7.86
CA GLN A 36 -12.13 7.69 8.86
C GLN A 36 -11.29 6.59 8.21
N LEU A 37 -10.09 6.35 8.74
CA LEU A 37 -9.23 5.26 8.29
C LEU A 37 -9.41 4.03 9.19
N PRO A 38 -9.50 2.82 8.61
CA PRO A 38 -9.58 1.59 9.37
C PRO A 38 -8.20 1.27 9.97
N ALA A 39 -8.18 0.77 11.21
CA ALA A 39 -6.96 0.43 11.92
C ALA A 39 -6.96 -1.03 12.40
N PHE A 40 -5.86 -1.74 12.16
CA PHE A 40 -5.69 -3.15 12.52
C PHE A 40 -4.31 -3.41 13.13
N GLU A 41 -4.20 -4.45 13.95
CA GLU A 41 -2.91 -4.96 14.41
C GLU A 41 -2.10 -5.52 13.23
N GLY A 42 -0.77 -5.47 13.32
CA GLY A 42 0.10 -5.99 12.26
C GLY A 42 -0.10 -7.48 11.92
N SER A 43 -0.57 -8.27 12.90
CA SER A 43 -0.90 -9.69 12.75
C SER A 43 -2.32 -9.95 12.27
N ASP A 44 -3.15 -8.91 12.13
CA ASP A 44 -4.53 -9.07 11.66
C ASP A 44 -4.56 -9.64 10.23
N PRO A 45 -5.45 -10.59 9.92
CA PRO A 45 -5.55 -11.16 8.58
C PRO A 45 -5.69 -10.13 7.45
N VAL A 46 -6.32 -8.98 7.69
CA VAL A 46 -6.42 -7.90 6.69
C VAL A 46 -5.05 -7.34 6.35
N ILE A 47 -4.19 -7.12 7.36
CA ILE A 47 -2.84 -6.60 7.15
C ILE A 47 -1.98 -7.66 6.46
N VAL A 48 -2.08 -8.92 6.88
CA VAL A 48 -1.35 -10.04 6.26
C VAL A 48 -1.74 -10.20 4.78
N GLU A 49 -3.04 -10.21 4.48
CA GLU A 49 -3.55 -10.28 3.11
C GLU A 49 -3.07 -9.10 2.27
N TRP A 50 -3.21 -7.88 2.79
CA TRP A 50 -2.78 -6.67 2.09
C TRP A 50 -1.27 -6.68 1.79
N ARG A 51 -0.44 -7.12 2.74
CA ARG A 51 1.01 -7.30 2.54
C ARG A 51 1.31 -8.35 1.47
N ALA A 52 0.64 -9.49 1.50
CA ALA A 52 0.81 -10.55 0.49
C ALA A 52 0.41 -10.08 -0.92
N LEU A 53 -0.71 -9.36 -1.03
CA LEU A 53 -1.15 -8.75 -2.27
C LEU A 53 -0.14 -7.71 -2.76
N THR A 54 0.41 -6.90 -1.86
CA THR A 54 1.43 -5.89 -2.20
C THR A 54 2.61 -6.54 -2.91
N VAL A 55 3.21 -7.58 -2.33
CA VAL A 55 4.34 -8.30 -2.97
C VAL A 55 3.95 -8.78 -4.38
N THR A 56 2.77 -9.39 -4.52
CA THR A 56 2.29 -9.96 -5.79
C THR A 56 2.06 -8.88 -6.85
N TYR A 57 1.51 -7.73 -6.46
CA TYR A 57 1.21 -6.64 -7.39
C TYR A 57 2.44 -5.84 -7.78
N LEU A 58 3.49 -5.78 -6.95
CA LEU A 58 4.76 -5.15 -7.33
C LEU A 58 5.39 -5.83 -8.54
N ASP A 59 5.35 -7.16 -8.64
CA ASP A 59 5.82 -7.89 -9.81
C ASP A 59 4.97 -7.62 -11.06
N LYS A 60 3.65 -7.45 -10.89
CA LYS A 60 2.74 -7.09 -11.99
C LYS A 60 2.99 -5.67 -12.47
N ILE A 61 3.16 -4.71 -11.55
CA ILE A 61 3.48 -3.31 -11.86
C ILE A 61 4.80 -3.25 -12.63
N LYS A 62 5.83 -3.97 -12.17
CA LYS A 62 7.11 -4.05 -12.88
C LYS A 62 6.91 -4.45 -14.34
N LYS A 63 6.19 -5.55 -14.60
CA LYS A 63 5.93 -6.03 -15.98
C LYS A 63 5.23 -4.99 -16.84
N GLU A 64 4.21 -4.31 -16.29
CA GLU A 64 3.48 -3.28 -17.03
C GLU A 64 4.31 -2.01 -17.27
N VAL A 65 5.17 -1.63 -16.33
CA VAL A 65 6.12 -0.52 -16.49
C VAL A 65 7.16 -0.85 -17.57
N GLU A 66 7.76 -2.04 -17.53
CA GLU A 66 8.72 -2.48 -18.55
C GLU A 66 8.10 -2.50 -19.94
N LYS A 67 6.86 -3.00 -20.05
CA LYS A 67 6.09 -3.01 -21.29
C LYS A 67 5.83 -1.59 -21.82
N LYS A 68 5.44 -0.65 -20.94
CA LYS A 68 5.18 0.75 -21.33
C LYS A 68 6.45 1.50 -21.73
N LEU A 69 7.58 1.23 -21.07
CA LEU A 69 8.84 1.92 -21.32
C LEU A 69 9.71 1.25 -22.39
N GLY A 70 9.37 0.02 -22.80
CA GLY A 70 10.17 -0.78 -23.73
C GLY A 70 11.56 -1.12 -23.20
N ARG A 71 11.70 -1.24 -21.87
CA ARG A 71 13.00 -1.48 -21.19
C ARG A 71 12.84 -2.49 -20.08
N THR A 72 13.84 -3.34 -19.92
CA THR A 72 13.96 -4.22 -18.76
C THR A 72 14.49 -3.43 -17.58
N LEU A 73 13.81 -3.52 -16.45
CA LEU A 73 14.15 -2.87 -15.19
C LEU A 73 14.32 -3.93 -14.11
N SER A 74 15.16 -3.66 -13.11
CA SER A 74 15.16 -4.40 -11.87
C SER A 74 13.95 -4.01 -11.01
N LEU A 75 13.53 -4.87 -10.09
CA LEU A 75 12.45 -4.53 -9.17
C LEU A 75 12.81 -3.30 -8.31
N ALA A 76 14.06 -3.18 -7.85
CA ALA A 76 14.53 -2.02 -7.10
C ALA A 76 14.33 -0.69 -7.85
N GLN A 77 14.58 -0.66 -9.15
CA GLN A 77 14.36 0.55 -9.98
C GLN A 77 12.88 0.95 -10.04
N VAL A 78 11.98 -0.04 -10.07
CA VAL A 78 10.52 0.20 -10.06
C VAL A 78 10.03 0.62 -8.67
N LEU A 79 10.64 0.13 -7.60
CA LEU A 79 10.27 0.48 -6.23
C LEU A 79 10.71 1.91 -5.88
N GLU A 80 12.01 2.18 -5.91
CA GLU A 80 12.58 3.46 -5.46
C GLU A 80 12.13 4.64 -6.36
N GLY A 81 12.21 4.44 -7.69
CA GLY A 81 11.83 5.45 -8.67
C GLY A 81 10.35 5.45 -9.04
N GLY A 82 9.55 4.50 -8.52
CA GLY A 82 8.15 4.33 -8.89
C GLY A 82 7.26 4.23 -7.66
N THR A 83 6.93 3.01 -7.23
CA THR A 83 5.84 2.78 -6.28
C THR A 83 6.05 3.43 -4.92
N TRP A 84 7.28 3.47 -4.42
CA TRP A 84 7.57 4.04 -3.10
C TRP A 84 7.46 5.57 -3.10
N THR A 85 7.97 6.23 -4.15
CA THR A 85 7.88 7.69 -4.32
C THR A 85 6.45 8.12 -4.62
N ALA A 86 5.79 7.48 -5.60
CA ALA A 86 4.40 7.77 -5.94
C ALA A 86 3.45 7.48 -4.77
N GLY A 87 3.74 6.47 -3.95
CA GLY A 87 2.97 6.12 -2.75
C GLY A 87 3.01 7.21 -1.69
N ARG A 88 4.19 7.81 -1.44
CA ARG A 88 4.28 8.97 -0.53
C ARG A 88 3.57 10.19 -1.07
N GLU A 89 3.72 10.47 -2.36
CA GLU A 89 3.09 11.64 -2.98
C GLU A 89 1.57 11.58 -2.90
N ILE A 90 0.97 10.43 -3.19
CA ILE A 90 -0.49 10.28 -3.10
C ILE A 90 -0.96 10.29 -1.65
N ALA A 91 -0.23 9.64 -0.73
CA ALA A 91 -0.56 9.66 0.69
C ALA A 91 -0.54 11.08 1.25
N ALA A 92 0.48 11.88 0.93
CA ALA A 92 0.56 13.28 1.36
C ALA A 92 -0.55 14.17 0.75
N LYS A 93 -1.04 13.85 -0.46
CA LYS A 93 -2.17 14.56 -1.07
C LYS A 93 -3.50 14.21 -0.42
N LEU A 94 -3.70 12.94 -0.07
CA LEU A 94 -4.97 12.45 0.47
C LEU A 94 -5.07 12.60 2.00
N ARG A 95 -3.93 12.60 2.69
CA ARG A 95 -3.80 12.73 4.16
C ARG A 95 -2.69 13.75 4.45
N PRO A 96 -2.95 15.06 4.27
CA PRO A 96 -1.94 16.10 4.43
C PRO A 96 -1.44 16.25 5.87
N GLU A 97 -2.20 15.79 6.87
CA GLU A 97 -1.80 15.83 8.28
C GLU A 97 -0.62 14.92 8.63
N ASP A 98 -0.57 13.70 8.08
CA ASP A 98 0.42 12.69 8.48
C ASP A 98 1.07 11.92 7.32
N GLY A 99 0.51 11.98 6.10
CA GLY A 99 0.97 11.21 4.94
C GLY A 99 0.95 9.70 5.16
N GLY A 100 0.10 9.23 6.08
CA GLY A 100 0.00 7.84 6.50
C GLY A 100 -0.65 6.92 5.46
N PRO A 101 -0.67 5.60 5.70
CA PRO A 101 -1.35 4.66 4.82
C PRO A 101 -2.88 4.75 4.91
N PRO A 102 -3.61 4.33 3.86
CA PRO A 102 -5.07 4.27 3.86
C PRO A 102 -5.64 3.14 4.74
N ILE A 103 -4.80 2.22 5.21
CA ILE A 103 -5.13 1.21 6.23
C ILE A 103 -4.08 1.34 7.33
N VAL A 104 -4.49 1.78 8.51
CA VAL A 104 -3.58 2.06 9.62
C VAL A 104 -3.14 0.75 10.26
N ILE A 105 -1.82 0.57 10.38
CA ILE A 105 -1.24 -0.54 11.13
C ILE A 105 -0.95 -0.02 12.53
N LYS A 106 -1.64 -0.58 13.53
CA LYS A 106 -1.31 -0.34 14.93
C LYS A 106 0.07 -0.96 15.18
N SER A 107 1.02 -0.11 15.54
CA SER A 107 2.39 -0.51 15.84
C SER A 107 2.81 0.15 17.14
N ASP A 108 3.40 -0.63 18.03
CA ASP A 108 4.09 -0.17 19.23
C ASP A 108 5.58 0.15 18.95
N GLY A 109 5.97 0.18 17.67
CA GLY A 109 7.35 0.37 17.24
C GLY A 109 8.13 -0.92 16.98
N THR A 110 7.52 -2.09 17.18
CA THR A 110 8.17 -3.39 16.91
C THR A 110 7.87 -3.97 15.53
N ILE A 111 6.92 -3.38 14.79
CA ILE A 111 6.43 -3.90 13.50
C ILE A 111 6.71 -2.87 12.39
N PHE A 112 7.54 -3.28 11.42
CA PHE A 112 7.83 -2.60 10.15
C PHE A 112 6.78 -2.97 9.10
#